data_AF-A0A4R5CNL7-F1
#
_entry.id   AF-A0A4R5CNL7-F1
#
_cell.length_a   1.000
_cell.length_b   1.000
_cell.length_c   1.000
_cell.angle_alpha   90.00
_cell.angle_beta   90.00
_cell.angle_gamma   90.00
#
_symmetry.space_group_name_H-M   'P 1'
#
loop_
_entity.id
_entity.type
_entity.pdbx_description
1 polymer ?
#
loop_
_entity_poly.entity_id
_entity_poly.type
_entity_poly.pdbx_seq_one_letter_code
_entity_poly.pdbx_strand_id
1 'polypeptide(L)'
;MTEPVKPFDAVGAAELRRLTRVSVSLISGAQHPSGAYPAAVGFAPYGFAWFRDGAFVAEGMSRAGAAESATAFHRWCAGVLSREARTIDALVERLAAGARLQMITFSTKSRVAPCLQPW
;
A
#
# COMPACT_ATOMS: atom_id res chain seq x y z
N MET A 1 -10.74 12.57 -37.64
CA MET A 1 -10.44 12.32 -36.22
C MET A 1 -10.22 10.83 -36.07
N THR A 2 -8.98 10.40 -35.82
CA THR A 2 -8.67 8.99 -35.54
C THR A 2 -9.19 8.65 -34.14
N GLU A 3 -10.01 7.60 -34.04
CA GLU A 3 -10.45 7.06 -32.76
C GLU A 3 -9.23 6.76 -31.86
N PRO A 4 -9.27 7.08 -30.55
CA PRO A 4 -8.19 6.75 -29.65
C PRO A 4 -8.06 5.21 -29.57
N VAL A 5 -6.97 4.69 -30.11
CA VAL A 5 -6.59 3.28 -29.91
C VAL A 5 -6.43 3.05 -28.42
N LYS A 6 -7.21 2.14 -27.83
CA LYS A 6 -6.98 1.77 -26.44
C LYS A 6 -5.62 1.09 -26.38
N PRO A 7 -4.71 1.48 -25.47
CA PRO A 7 -3.33 1.01 -25.46
C PRO A 7 -3.18 -0.52 -25.45
N PHE A 8 -4.21 -1.23 -24.99
CA PHE A 8 -4.21 -2.68 -24.85
C PHE A 8 -4.83 -3.43 -26.04
N ASP A 9 -5.52 -2.74 -26.96
CA ASP A 9 -6.14 -3.37 -28.13
C ASP A 9 -5.09 -3.83 -29.15
N ALA A 10 -3.90 -3.21 -29.12
CA ALA A 10 -2.76 -3.56 -29.96
C ALA A 10 -1.79 -4.58 -29.32
N VAL A 11 -2.00 -4.94 -28.05
CA VAL A 11 -1.08 -5.83 -27.30
C VAL A 11 -1.62 -7.25 -27.32
N GLY A 12 -0.84 -8.19 -27.88
CA GLY A 12 -1.22 -9.59 -27.91
C GLY A 12 -1.36 -10.20 -26.51
N ALA A 13 -2.29 -11.14 -26.35
CA ALA A 13 -2.57 -11.80 -25.06
C ALA A 13 -1.35 -12.46 -24.40
N ALA A 14 -0.38 -12.93 -25.20
CA ALA A 14 0.87 -13.49 -24.69
C ALA A 14 1.74 -12.44 -23.98
N GLU A 15 1.77 -11.22 -24.52
CA GLU A 15 2.52 -10.12 -23.94
C GLU A 15 1.86 -9.61 -22.66
N LEU A 16 0.53 -9.52 -22.63
CA LEU A 16 -0.20 -9.21 -21.39
C LEU A 16 0.07 -10.25 -20.29
N ARG A 17 0.09 -11.55 -20.61
CA ARG A 17 0.48 -12.60 -19.64
C ARG A 17 1.93 -12.46 -19.17
N ARG A 18 2.85 -12.04 -20.05
CA ARG A 18 4.24 -11.75 -19.69
C ARG A 18 4.29 -10.57 -18.71
N LEU A 19 3.60 -9.48 -19.02
CA LEU A 19 3.53 -8.30 -18.16
C LEU A 19 2.95 -8.64 -16.79
N THR A 20 1.85 -9.41 -16.72
CA THR A 20 1.28 -9.86 -15.44
C THR A 20 2.30 -10.63 -14.60
N ARG A 21 3.03 -11.59 -15.18
CA ARG A 21 4.07 -12.35 -14.45
C ARG A 21 5.18 -11.45 -13.92
N VAL A 22 5.65 -10.49 -14.74
CA VAL A 22 6.68 -9.54 -14.33
C VAL A 22 6.16 -8.64 -13.21
N SER A 23 4.95 -8.10 -13.32
CA SER A 23 4.34 -7.26 -12.29
C SER A 23 4.21 -8.01 -10.96
N VAL A 24 3.70 -9.24 -10.97
CA VAL A 24 3.58 -10.08 -9.77
C VAL A 24 4.96 -10.35 -9.16
N SER A 25 5.95 -10.71 -9.96
CA SER A 25 7.31 -10.97 -9.48
C SER A 25 7.94 -9.72 -8.83
N LEU A 26 7.77 -8.55 -9.42
CA LEU A 26 8.32 -7.29 -8.90
C LEU A 26 7.62 -6.89 -7.60
N ILE A 27 6.29 -6.99 -7.54
CA ILE A 27 5.51 -6.65 -6.36
C ILE A 27 5.85 -7.61 -5.20
N SER A 28 5.90 -8.92 -5.45
CA SER A 28 6.30 -9.92 -4.44
C SER A 28 7.70 -9.67 -3.93
N GLY A 29 8.66 -9.40 -4.81
CA GLY A 29 10.05 -9.13 -4.42
C GLY A 29 10.23 -7.81 -3.67
N ALA A 30 9.31 -6.86 -3.85
CA ALA A 30 9.32 -5.57 -3.17
C ALA A 30 8.52 -5.56 -1.86
N GLN A 31 7.66 -6.55 -1.62
CA GLN A 31 6.83 -6.60 -0.43
C GLN A 31 7.72 -6.70 0.82
N HIS A 32 7.52 -5.77 1.76
CA HIS A 32 8.29 -5.76 2.99
C HIS A 32 7.93 -6.98 3.85
N PRO A 33 8.86 -7.55 4.65
CA PRO A 33 8.58 -8.72 5.51
C PRO A 33 7.41 -8.55 6.48
N SER A 34 7.05 -7.31 6.84
CA SER A 34 5.86 -7.03 7.64
C SER A 34 4.53 -7.29 6.90
N GLY A 35 4.56 -7.48 5.59
CA GLY A 35 3.39 -7.56 4.69
C GLY A 35 3.07 -6.27 3.94
N ALA A 36 3.74 -5.16 4.22
CA ALA A 36 3.45 -3.86 3.60
C ALA A 36 3.94 -3.80 2.14
N TYR A 37 3.14 -3.19 1.26
CA TYR A 37 3.58 -2.84 -0.10
C TYR A 37 4.14 -1.41 -0.11
N PRO A 38 5.43 -1.19 -0.44
CA PRO A 38 5.96 0.15 -0.62
C PRO A 38 5.32 0.81 -1.86
N ALA A 39 5.06 2.11 -1.82
CA ALA A 39 4.48 2.80 -2.99
C ALA A 39 5.44 2.88 -4.17
N ALA A 40 6.75 2.99 -3.92
CA ALA A 40 7.75 2.89 -4.97
C ALA A 40 9.05 2.30 -4.43
N VAL A 41 9.65 1.41 -5.24
CA VAL A 41 11.03 0.96 -5.05
C VAL A 41 11.95 1.89 -5.84
N GLY A 42 13.09 2.26 -5.25
CA GLY A 42 14.09 3.09 -5.93
C GLY A 42 13.77 4.59 -6.00
N PHE A 43 12.64 5.04 -5.46
CA PHE A 43 12.30 6.45 -5.32
C PHE A 43 12.17 6.84 -3.85
N ALA A 44 13.24 7.38 -3.28
CA ALA A 44 13.39 7.63 -1.85
C ALA A 44 12.19 8.35 -1.17
N PRO A 45 11.56 9.37 -1.79
CA PRO A 45 10.41 10.03 -1.19
C PRO A 45 9.22 9.09 -0.93
N TYR A 46 9.07 8.00 -1.70
CA TYR A 46 7.94 7.07 -1.65
C TYR A 46 8.31 5.69 -1.07
N GLY A 47 9.36 5.62 -0.25
CA GLY A 47 9.77 4.40 0.48
C GLY A 47 8.84 3.97 1.62
N PHE A 48 7.62 4.50 1.69
CA PHE A 48 6.60 4.15 2.68
C PHE A 48 5.48 3.31 2.04
N ALA A 49 4.59 2.78 2.87
CA ALA A 49 3.39 2.09 2.42
C ALA A 49 2.15 2.95 2.69
N TRP A 50 1.23 2.96 1.72
CA TRP A 50 -0.06 3.64 1.81
C TRP A 50 -1.17 2.61 1.70
N PHE A 51 -2.21 2.73 2.54
CA PHE A 51 -3.37 1.83 2.46
C PHE A 51 -4.07 1.89 1.11
N ARG A 52 -4.17 3.09 0.52
CA ARG A 52 -4.77 3.29 -0.80
C ARG A 52 -4.04 2.49 -1.88
N ASP A 53 -2.74 2.72 -2.01
CA ASP A 53 -1.89 2.09 -3.02
C ASP A 53 -1.83 0.57 -2.79
N GLY A 54 -1.57 0.16 -1.54
CA GLY A 54 -1.49 -1.24 -1.15
C GLY A 54 -2.81 -2.02 -1.32
N ALA A 55 -3.98 -1.38 -1.18
CA ALA A 55 -5.26 -2.05 -1.40
C ALA A 55 -5.46 -2.48 -2.87
N PHE A 56 -5.12 -1.61 -3.83
CA PHE A 56 -5.16 -1.96 -5.25
C PHE A 56 -4.12 -3.02 -5.62
N VAL A 57 -2.93 -2.94 -5.02
CA VAL A 57 -1.89 -3.97 -5.18
C VAL A 57 -2.37 -5.32 -4.62
N ALA A 58 -2.94 -5.35 -3.41
CA ALA A 58 -3.46 -6.56 -2.79
C ALA A 58 -4.55 -7.23 -3.64
N GLU A 59 -5.48 -6.44 -4.21
CA GLU A 59 -6.50 -6.94 -5.12
C GLU A 59 -5.88 -7.56 -6.38
N GLY A 60 -4.90 -6.88 -7.00
CA GLY A 60 -4.18 -7.39 -8.16
C GLY A 60 -3.43 -8.69 -7.87
N MET A 61 -2.74 -8.76 -6.74
CA MET A 61 -2.01 -9.95 -6.29
C MET A 61 -2.95 -11.12 -6.00
N SER A 62 -4.08 -10.86 -5.34
CA SER A 62 -5.13 -11.85 -5.09
C SER A 62 -5.66 -12.44 -6.40
N ARG A 63 -6.04 -11.59 -7.37
CA ARG A 63 -6.52 -12.04 -8.70
C ARG A 63 -5.47 -12.77 -9.51
N ALA A 64 -4.19 -12.46 -9.30
CA ALA A 64 -3.09 -13.14 -9.97
C ALA A 64 -2.70 -14.48 -9.32
N GLY A 65 -3.40 -14.90 -8.26
CA GLY A 65 -3.14 -16.16 -7.55
C GLY A 65 -2.13 -16.06 -6.42
N ALA A 66 -1.66 -14.86 -6.05
CA ALA A 66 -0.75 -14.61 -4.94
C ALA A 66 -1.53 -14.19 -3.67
N ALA A 67 -2.46 -15.05 -3.23
CA ALA A 67 -3.39 -14.74 -2.15
C ALA A 67 -2.69 -14.56 -0.79
N GLU A 68 -1.58 -15.25 -0.53
CA GLU A 68 -0.79 -15.13 0.69
C GLU A 68 -0.14 -13.75 0.80
N SER A 69 0.32 -13.21 -0.32
CA SER A 69 0.90 -11.86 -0.41
C SER A 69 -0.15 -10.79 -0.06
N ALA A 70 -1.37 -10.91 -0.63
CA ALA A 70 -2.50 -10.04 -0.27
C ALA A 70 -2.92 -10.19 1.20
N THR A 71 -2.94 -11.43 1.72
CA THR A 71 -3.25 -11.71 3.13
C THR A 71 -2.24 -11.08 4.08
N ALA A 72 -0.94 -11.15 3.75
CA ALA A 72 0.11 -10.50 4.54
C ALA A 72 -0.10 -8.99 4.62
N PHE A 73 -0.49 -8.35 3.52
CA PHE A 73 -0.86 -6.93 3.51
C PHE A 73 -2.06 -6.61 4.41
N HIS A 74 -3.13 -7.41 4.35
CA HIS A 74 -4.30 -7.19 5.22
C HIS A 74 -3.97 -7.38 6.69
N ARG A 75 -3.12 -8.36 7.04
CA ARG A 75 -2.62 -8.54 8.41
C ARG A 75 -1.80 -7.33 8.87
N TRP A 76 -0.95 -6.80 8.01
CA TRP A 76 -0.20 -5.58 8.30
C TRP A 76 -1.13 -4.39 8.57
N CYS A 77 -2.14 -4.17 7.71
CA CYS A 77 -3.15 -3.12 7.90
C CYS A 77 -3.89 -3.27 9.24
N ALA A 78 -4.34 -4.49 9.57
CA ALA A 78 -5.00 -4.76 10.84
C ALA A 78 -4.09 -4.49 12.05
N GLY A 79 -2.79 -4.83 11.94
CA GLY A 79 -1.80 -4.52 12.97
C GLY A 79 -1.58 -3.01 13.16
N VAL A 80 -1.53 -2.25 12.06
CA VAL A 80 -1.44 -0.78 12.10
C VAL A 80 -2.69 -0.18 12.77
N LEU A 81 -3.88 -0.57 12.34
CA LEU A 81 -5.14 -0.07 12.91
C LEU A 81 -5.27 -0.40 14.40
N SER A 82 -4.98 -1.65 14.79
CA SER A 82 -5.01 -2.08 16.19
C SER A 82 -4.06 -1.26 17.07
N ARG A 83 -2.86 -0.94 16.56
CA ARG A 83 -1.87 -0.13 17.29
C ARG A 83 -2.33 1.31 17.49
N GLU A 84 -2.92 1.92 16.46
CA GLU A 84 -3.33 3.32 16.52
C GLU A 84 -4.70 3.53 17.19
N ALA A 85 -5.50 2.48 17.40
CA ALA A 85 -6.85 2.54 17.97
C ALA A 85 -6.92 3.37 19.25
N ARG A 86 -6.09 3.06 20.25
CA ARG A 86 -6.07 3.82 21.53
C ARG A 86 -5.72 5.30 21.36
N THR A 87 -4.85 5.61 20.40
CA THR A 87 -4.49 7.01 20.12
C THR A 87 -5.70 7.74 19.53
N ILE A 88 -6.42 7.09 18.62
CA ILE A 88 -7.63 7.64 18.00
C ILE A 88 -8.72 7.83 19.07
N ASP A 89 -8.97 6.84 19.92
CA ASP A 89 -9.96 6.92 21.00
C ASP A 89 -9.69 8.12 21.92
N ALA A 90 -8.44 8.28 22.37
CA ALA A 90 -8.04 9.41 23.21
C ALA A 90 -8.20 10.78 22.49
N LEU A 91 -8.00 10.82 21.17
CA LEU A 91 -8.23 12.04 20.40
C LEU A 91 -9.72 12.38 20.27
N VAL A 92 -10.57 11.36 20.09
CA VAL A 92 -12.03 11.50 20.04
C VAL A 92 -12.56 12.02 21.38
N GLU A 93 -12.12 11.44 22.50
CA GLU A 93 -12.50 11.89 23.84
C GLU A 93 -12.09 13.35 24.09
N ARG A 94 -10.87 13.72 23.72
CA ARG A 94 -10.39 15.11 23.85
C ARG A 94 -11.21 16.08 23.01
N LEU A 95 -11.57 15.70 21.78
CA LEU A 95 -12.41 16.52 20.92
C LEU A 95 -13.82 16.69 21.50
N ALA A 96 -14.39 15.61 22.05
CA ALA A 96 -15.68 15.64 22.73
C ALA A 96 -15.66 16.55 23.99
N ALA A 97 -14.52 16.62 24.69
CA ALA A 97 -14.30 17.54 25.81
C ALA A 97 -14.02 19.00 25.38
N GLY A 98 -14.12 19.33 24.09
CA GLY A 98 -13.92 20.68 23.56
C GLY A 98 -12.47 21.06 23.28
N ALA A 99 -11.53 20.11 23.32
CA ALA A 99 -10.15 20.39 22.98
C ALA A 99 -9.97 20.66 21.48
N ARG A 100 -9.16 21.67 21.13
CA ARG A 100 -8.77 21.94 19.75
C ARG A 100 -7.57 21.06 19.37
N LEU A 101 -7.76 20.16 18.41
CA LEU A 101 -6.67 19.36 17.85
C LEU A 101 -5.86 20.21 16.86
N GLN A 102 -4.53 20.14 16.94
CA GLN A 102 -3.64 20.74 15.95
C GLN A 102 -3.05 19.67 15.05
N MET A 103 -2.72 20.03 13.82
CA MET A 103 -2.18 19.12 12.81
C MET A 103 -0.89 18.39 13.26
N ILE A 104 -0.10 19.01 14.16
CA ILE A 104 1.12 18.43 14.74
C ILE A 104 0.82 17.27 15.70
N THR A 105 -0.41 17.18 16.25
CA THR A 105 -0.80 16.10 17.16
C THR A 105 -0.86 14.73 16.46
N PHE A 106 -0.92 14.69 15.12
CA PHE A 106 -1.00 13.47 14.31
C PHE A 106 0.01 13.47 13.15
N SER A 107 1.32 13.47 13.45
CA SER A 107 2.31 13.10 12.43
C SER A 107 2.44 11.57 12.36
N THR A 108 1.74 10.94 11.43
CA THR A 108 1.90 9.51 11.10
C THR A 108 3.25 9.22 10.45
N LYS A 109 3.91 10.24 9.88
CA LYS A 109 5.27 10.11 9.32
C LYS A 109 6.29 9.61 10.34
N SER A 110 6.07 9.86 11.63
CA SER A 110 7.01 9.49 12.69
C SER A 110 6.87 8.04 13.18
N ARG A 111 5.83 7.31 12.78
CA ARG A 111 5.48 5.98 13.34
C ARG A 111 5.36 4.85 12.33
N VAL A 112 5.49 5.15 11.04
CA VAL A 112 5.60 4.14 9.99
C VAL A 112 7.09 4.02 9.65
N ALA A 113 7.74 2.95 10.10
CA ALA A 113 9.11 2.67 9.68
C ALA A 113 9.14 2.65 8.14
N PRO A 114 10.14 3.29 7.50
CA PRO A 114 10.30 3.18 6.06
C PRO A 114 10.34 1.69 5.69
N CYS A 115 9.57 1.29 4.69
CA CYS A 115 9.65 -0.08 4.15
C CYS A 115 11.02 -0.33 3.50
N LEU A 116 11.76 0.75 3.22
CA LEU A 116 13.14 0.74 2.77
C LEU A 116 14.04 1.17 3.93
N GLN A 117 14.40 0.24 4.81
CA GLN A 117 15.68 0.33 5.53
C GLN A 117 16.69 -0.49 4.71
N PRO A 118 17.94 -0.01 4.54
CA PRO A 118 18.94 -0.74 3.78
C PRO A 118 19.22 -2.09 4.46
N TRP A 119 19.32 -3.11 3.62
CA TRP A 119 19.85 -4.45 3.86
C TRP A 119 20.93 -4.52 4.94
#